data_AF-A2GMC7-F1
#
_entry.id   AF-A2GMC7-F1
#
_cell.length_a   1.000
_cell.length_b   1.000
_cell.length_c   1.000
_cell.angle_alpha   90.00
_cell.angle_beta   90.00
_cell.angle_gamma   90.00
#
_symmetry.space_group_name_H-M   'P 1'
#
loop_
_entity.id
_entity.type
_entity.pdbx_description
1 polymer ?
#
loop_
_entity_poly.entity_id
_entity_poly.type
_entity_poly.pdbx_seq_one_letter_code
_entity_poly.pdbx_strand_id
1 'polypeptide(L)'
;LDHVKEIICNGNEKVYEYILCWFANILQHPSAKNETALIIIGKQGTGKNTFFTDILCKLLEGYSNPNMTNLENICGKFNSSIENMKLIVCNELQSIDTTKVLNSDALKSLITDKVGVVERKYKDQRVCENVANFIMVSNNAVPMKLESSDRRYVVVRTSEAHIQDTEYFDALSECLTSDFYNHLFSYFMTLDISKFNPRQIPHTEERQTL
;
A
#
# COMPACT_ATOMS: atom_id res chain seq x y z
N LEU A 1 15.51 -3.26 6.94
CA LEU A 1 14.35 -4.08 7.37
C LEU A 1 13.88 -3.65 8.77
N ASP A 2 14.79 -3.31 9.67
CA ASP A 2 14.47 -2.85 11.04
C ASP A 2 13.55 -1.63 11.07
N HIS A 3 13.75 -0.66 10.17
CA HIS A 3 12.83 0.47 10.00
C HIS A 3 11.37 0.03 9.78
N VAL A 4 11.13 -1.02 9.01
CA VAL A 4 9.76 -1.51 8.76
C VAL A 4 9.19 -2.17 10.02
N LYS A 5 10.00 -2.91 10.78
CA LYS A 5 9.55 -3.55 12.03
C LYS A 5 9.28 -2.52 13.12
N GLU A 6 10.20 -1.61 13.36
CA GLU A 6 10.16 -0.67 14.48
C GLU A 6 9.28 0.55 14.19
N ILE A 7 9.39 1.12 13.00
CA ILE A 7 8.64 2.34 12.65
C ILE A 7 7.32 2.01 11.99
N ILE A 8 7.31 1.23 10.91
CA ILE A 8 6.06 0.98 10.17
C ILE A 8 5.11 0.10 10.97
N CYS A 9 5.61 -0.99 11.56
CA CYS A 9 4.79 -1.96 12.29
C CYS A 9 4.70 -1.70 13.81
N ASN A 10 5.34 -0.64 14.31
CA ASN A 10 5.38 -0.30 15.73
C ASN A 10 5.81 -1.49 16.63
N GLY A 11 6.77 -2.29 16.17
CA GLY A 11 7.25 -3.49 16.86
C GLY A 11 6.36 -4.73 16.74
N ASN A 12 5.21 -4.66 16.05
CA ASN A 12 4.32 -5.80 15.88
C ASN A 12 4.86 -6.79 14.83
N GLU A 13 5.41 -7.91 15.31
CA GLU A 13 6.04 -8.93 14.48
C GLU A 13 5.08 -9.62 13.50
N LYS A 14 3.83 -9.87 13.90
CA LYS A 14 2.83 -10.50 13.01
C LYS A 14 2.46 -9.61 11.84
N VAL A 15 2.32 -8.31 12.09
CA VAL A 15 2.03 -7.32 11.04
C VAL A 15 3.25 -7.15 10.13
N TYR A 16 4.44 -7.12 10.71
CA TYR A 16 5.70 -7.06 9.97
C TYR A 16 5.86 -8.24 9.00
N GLU A 17 5.73 -9.47 9.48
CA GLU A 17 5.78 -10.68 8.64
C GLU A 17 4.72 -10.66 7.56
N TYR A 18 3.49 -10.24 7.90
CA TYR A 18 2.40 -10.12 6.94
C TYR A 18 2.72 -9.11 5.82
N ILE A 19 3.25 -7.92 6.15
CA ILE A 19 3.60 -6.91 5.14
C ILE A 19 4.71 -7.41 4.22
N LEU A 20 5.72 -8.09 4.76
CA LEU A 20 6.80 -8.65 3.96
C LEU A 20 6.28 -9.74 3.01
N CYS A 21 5.47 -10.68 3.51
CA CYS A 21 4.86 -11.71 2.68
C CYS A 21 3.89 -11.12 1.65
N TRP A 22 3.14 -10.07 2.02
CA TRP A 22 2.22 -9.36 1.14
C TRP A 22 2.96 -8.76 -0.05
N PHE A 23 4.09 -8.09 0.19
CA PHE A 23 4.89 -7.52 -0.90
C PHE A 23 5.64 -8.59 -1.69
N ALA A 24 6.18 -9.62 -1.03
CA ALA A 24 6.79 -10.76 -1.71
C ALA A 24 5.81 -11.43 -2.68
N ASN A 25 4.53 -11.58 -2.29
CA ASN A 25 3.50 -12.14 -3.16
C ASN A 25 3.29 -11.31 -4.45
N ILE A 26 3.36 -9.98 -4.36
CA ILE A 26 3.24 -9.07 -5.52
C ILE A 26 4.42 -9.22 -6.49
N LEU A 27 5.63 -9.43 -5.94
CA LEU A 27 6.84 -9.63 -6.72
C LEU A 27 6.91 -11.02 -7.35
N GLN A 28 6.70 -12.07 -6.55
CA GLN A 28 6.81 -13.47 -6.97
C GLN A 28 5.67 -13.91 -7.91
N HIS A 29 4.48 -13.31 -7.77
CA HIS A 29 3.32 -13.64 -8.60
C HIS A 29 2.79 -12.43 -9.38
N PRO A 30 3.37 -12.11 -10.55
CA PRO A 30 3.01 -10.94 -11.33
C PRO A 30 1.55 -10.80 -11.74
N SER A 31 0.86 -11.93 -11.92
CA SER A 31 -0.56 -11.98 -12.31
C SER A 31 -1.51 -12.11 -11.13
N ALA A 32 -0.97 -12.30 -9.91
CA ALA A 32 -1.78 -12.46 -8.72
C ALA A 32 -2.10 -11.09 -8.11
N LYS A 33 -3.28 -11.02 -7.51
CA LYS A 33 -3.75 -9.87 -6.75
C LYS A 33 -3.97 -10.30 -5.32
N ASN A 34 -3.52 -9.49 -4.37
CA ASN A 34 -3.66 -9.83 -2.95
C ASN A 34 -5.10 -9.66 -2.46
N GLU A 35 -5.94 -8.89 -3.18
CA GLU A 35 -7.31 -8.58 -2.80
C GLU A 35 -7.44 -7.92 -1.42
N THR A 36 -6.31 -7.42 -0.92
CA THR A 36 -6.18 -6.65 0.31
C THR A 36 -5.36 -5.39 0.06
N ALA A 37 -5.63 -4.37 0.86
CA ALA A 37 -4.98 -3.08 0.84
C ALA A 37 -4.37 -2.78 2.22
N LEU A 38 -3.19 -2.16 2.22
CA LEU A 38 -2.54 -1.69 3.43
C LEU A 38 -2.97 -0.26 3.72
N ILE A 39 -3.31 0.05 4.96
CA ILE A 39 -3.58 1.40 5.45
C ILE A 39 -2.54 1.73 6.51
N ILE A 40 -1.68 2.70 6.23
CA ILE A 40 -0.61 3.16 7.09
C ILE A 40 -1.01 4.52 7.67
N ILE A 41 -1.16 4.58 8.98
CA ILE A 41 -1.56 5.79 9.72
C ILE A 41 -0.37 6.26 10.56
N GLY A 42 -0.02 7.53 10.48
CA GLY A 42 0.87 8.13 11.45
C GLY A 42 1.30 9.53 11.06
N LYS A 43 1.91 10.27 11.99
CA LYS A 43 2.28 11.67 11.75
C LYS A 43 3.21 11.84 10.54
N GLN A 44 3.17 13.02 9.94
CA GLN A 44 4.14 13.38 8.90
C GLN A 44 5.55 13.43 9.49
N GLY A 45 6.56 13.05 8.71
CA GLY A 45 7.95 13.02 9.18
C GLY A 45 8.37 11.72 9.86
N THR A 46 7.55 10.66 9.85
CA THR A 46 7.92 9.32 10.32
C THR A 46 8.70 8.50 9.30
N GLY A 47 8.95 9.02 8.09
CA GLY A 47 9.63 8.28 7.02
C GLY A 47 8.75 7.32 6.22
N LYS A 48 7.46 7.20 6.54
CA LYS A 48 6.52 6.24 5.90
C LYS A 48 6.39 6.34 4.38
N ASN A 49 6.61 7.51 3.78
CA ASN A 49 6.61 7.63 2.32
C ASN A 49 8.00 7.27 1.76
N THR A 50 9.02 8.05 2.15
CA THR A 50 10.37 7.95 1.61
C THR A 50 11.07 6.61 1.88
N PHE A 51 10.89 6.04 3.07
CA PHE A 51 11.60 4.84 3.51
C PHE A 51 10.75 3.56 3.49
N PHE A 52 9.52 3.66 2.98
CA PHE A 52 8.68 2.49 2.76
C PHE A 52 8.04 2.54 1.38
N THR A 53 7.08 3.43 1.11
CA THR A 53 6.36 3.42 -0.17
C THR A 53 7.28 3.67 -1.36
N ASP A 54 8.22 4.62 -1.26
CA ASP A 54 9.10 4.99 -2.37
C ASP A 54 10.09 3.86 -2.69
N ILE A 55 10.58 3.15 -1.67
CA ILE A 55 11.45 1.97 -1.85
C ILE A 55 10.69 0.86 -2.58
N LEU A 56 9.45 0.56 -2.16
CA LEU A 56 8.62 -0.46 -2.80
C LEU A 56 8.25 -0.06 -4.24
N CYS A 57 7.94 1.21 -4.47
CA CYS A 57 7.67 1.75 -5.79
C CYS A 57 8.89 1.68 -6.70
N LYS A 58 10.09 1.95 -6.19
CA LYS A 58 11.35 1.84 -6.93
C LYS A 58 11.69 0.40 -7.31
N LEU A 59 11.36 -0.59 -6.46
CA LEU A 59 11.47 -2.01 -6.84
C LEU A 59 10.52 -2.41 -7.97
N LEU A 60 9.40 -1.70 -8.11
CA LEU A 60 8.38 -1.91 -9.14
C LEU A 60 8.37 -0.77 -10.17
N GLU A 61 9.52 -0.17 -10.45
CA GLU A 61 9.62 0.99 -11.34
C GLU A 61 8.96 0.71 -12.70
N GLY A 62 8.12 1.64 -13.16
CA GLY A 62 7.31 1.51 -14.37
C GLY A 62 5.96 0.80 -14.18
N TYR A 63 5.78 0.01 -13.12
CA TYR A 63 4.53 -0.67 -12.77
C TYR A 63 3.95 -0.20 -11.43
N SER A 64 4.47 0.90 -10.88
CA SER A 64 4.02 1.46 -9.61
C SER A 64 3.69 2.95 -9.74
N ASN A 65 2.78 3.41 -8.89
CA ASN A 65 2.45 4.82 -8.75
C ASN A 65 2.65 5.23 -7.28
N PRO A 66 3.71 5.99 -6.95
CA PRO A 66 4.06 6.33 -5.57
C PRO A 66 3.20 7.45 -4.97
N ASN A 67 2.48 8.23 -5.79
CA ASN A 67 1.79 9.41 -5.30
C ASN A 67 0.46 9.64 -6.02
N MET A 68 -0.54 8.83 -5.67
CA MET A 68 -1.93 9.10 -6.02
C MET A 68 -2.61 9.95 -4.94
N THR A 69 -2.84 11.22 -5.23
CA THR A 69 -3.53 12.13 -4.30
C THR A 69 -5.05 12.16 -4.46
N ASN A 70 -5.56 11.80 -5.66
CA ASN A 70 -6.99 11.82 -5.93
C ASN A 70 -7.53 10.44 -6.33
N LEU A 71 -8.39 9.87 -5.48
CA LEU A 71 -9.05 8.59 -5.75
C LEU A 71 -10.01 8.63 -6.94
N GLU A 72 -10.51 9.81 -7.33
CA GLU A 72 -11.35 9.94 -8.53
C GLU A 72 -10.59 9.59 -9.81
N ASN A 73 -9.27 9.69 -9.83
CA ASN A 73 -8.46 9.27 -10.97
C ASN A 73 -8.41 7.75 -11.12
N ILE A 74 -8.88 6.98 -10.13
CA ILE A 74 -8.91 5.52 -10.15
C ILE A 74 -10.36 5.02 -10.14
N CYS A 75 -11.21 5.62 -9.33
CA CYS A 75 -12.62 5.23 -9.17
C CYS A 75 -13.55 5.94 -10.15
N GLY A 76 -13.11 7.05 -10.75
CA GLY A 76 -13.92 7.87 -11.64
C GLY A 76 -14.01 7.30 -13.05
N LYS A 77 -14.70 8.06 -13.91
CA LYS A 77 -14.94 7.66 -15.31
C LYS A 77 -13.63 7.48 -16.08
N PHE A 78 -12.66 8.38 -15.92
CA PHE A 78 -11.36 8.29 -16.58
C PHE A 78 -10.31 7.72 -15.64
N ASN A 79 -10.12 6.40 -15.70
CA ASN A 79 -9.31 5.63 -14.75
C ASN A 79 -8.06 4.98 -15.38
N SER A 80 -7.57 5.52 -16.50
CA SER A 80 -6.39 4.99 -17.19
C SER A 80 -5.11 4.91 -16.36
N SER A 81 -5.07 5.60 -15.22
CA SER A 81 -3.94 5.58 -14.28
C SER A 81 -3.78 4.24 -13.54
N ILE A 82 -4.81 3.38 -13.50
CA ILE A 82 -4.71 2.02 -12.94
C ILE A 82 -4.14 1.02 -13.95
N GLU A 83 -4.21 1.35 -15.24
CA GLU A 83 -3.88 0.42 -16.31
C GLU A 83 -2.39 0.06 -16.27
N ASN A 84 -2.09 -1.24 -16.33
CA ASN A 84 -0.74 -1.80 -16.22
C ASN A 84 -0.01 -1.48 -14.89
N MET A 85 -0.74 -1.08 -13.84
CA MET A 85 -0.14 -0.87 -12.52
C MET A 85 -0.27 -2.11 -11.64
N LYS A 86 0.80 -2.42 -10.91
CA LYS A 86 0.85 -3.47 -9.87
C LYS A 86 0.73 -2.91 -8.47
N LEU A 87 1.27 -1.72 -8.22
CA LEU A 87 1.26 -1.09 -6.91
C LEU A 87 0.84 0.37 -7.03
N ILE A 88 -0.16 0.76 -6.26
CA ILE A 88 -0.64 2.13 -6.22
C ILE A 88 -0.63 2.59 -4.78
N VAL A 89 0.10 3.69 -4.53
CA VAL A 89 0.20 4.33 -3.24
C VAL A 89 -0.69 5.58 -3.27
N CYS A 90 -1.72 5.56 -2.44
CA CYS A 90 -2.62 6.67 -2.24
C CYS A 90 -2.15 7.49 -1.03
N ASN A 91 -1.55 8.64 -1.28
CA ASN A 91 -1.01 9.52 -0.23
C ASN A 91 -1.96 10.68 0.04
N GLU A 92 -1.95 11.18 1.29
CA GLU A 92 -2.72 12.35 1.71
C GLU A 92 -4.20 12.30 1.31
N LEU A 93 -4.87 11.19 1.66
CA LEU A 93 -6.34 11.09 1.62
C LEU A 93 -6.98 11.97 2.73
N GLN A 94 -6.52 13.20 2.89
CA GLN A 94 -7.10 14.17 3.79
C GLN A 94 -8.45 14.60 3.23
N SER A 95 -9.50 14.31 3.98
CA SER A 95 -10.87 14.78 3.75
C SER A 95 -11.38 14.52 2.32
N ILE A 96 -11.67 13.25 2.03
CA ILE A 96 -12.85 13.00 1.19
C ILE A 96 -14.00 13.55 2.02
N ASP A 97 -14.51 14.72 1.64
CA ASP A 97 -15.67 15.36 2.26
C ASP A 97 -16.70 14.30 2.65
N THR A 98 -17.25 14.44 3.84
CA THR A 98 -18.28 13.59 4.46
C THR A 98 -19.50 13.30 3.56
N THR A 99 -19.60 13.94 2.40
CA THR A 99 -20.56 13.71 1.31
C THR A 99 -20.20 12.60 0.31
N LYS A 100 -18.96 12.10 0.25
CA LYS A 100 -18.51 11.06 -0.71
C LYS A 100 -18.41 9.66 -0.11
N VAL A 101 -19.48 9.24 0.58
CA VAL A 101 -19.76 7.84 0.94
C VAL A 101 -19.71 6.90 -0.29
N LEU A 102 -19.81 7.45 -1.51
CA LEU A 102 -19.76 6.76 -2.80
C LEU A 102 -18.44 6.05 -3.14
N ASN A 103 -17.29 6.41 -2.54
CA ASN A 103 -15.99 5.85 -2.96
C ASN A 103 -15.54 4.61 -2.18
N SER A 104 -16.19 4.26 -1.06
CA SER A 104 -15.81 3.06 -0.30
C SER A 104 -16.08 1.79 -1.11
N ASP A 105 -17.26 1.69 -1.74
CA ASP A 105 -17.64 0.50 -2.49
C ASP A 105 -16.90 0.39 -3.82
N ALA A 106 -16.66 1.51 -4.51
CA ALA A 106 -15.82 1.54 -5.71
C ALA A 106 -14.38 1.07 -5.41
N LEU A 107 -13.78 1.53 -4.30
CA LEU A 107 -12.47 1.06 -3.86
C LEU A 107 -12.47 -0.42 -3.48
N LYS A 108 -13.50 -0.89 -2.75
CA LYS A 108 -13.65 -2.33 -2.42
C LYS A 108 -13.72 -3.18 -3.68
N SER A 109 -14.47 -2.74 -4.69
CA SER A 109 -14.53 -3.37 -6.01
C SER A 109 -13.13 -3.37 -6.65
N LEU A 110 -12.46 -2.22 -6.72
CA LEU A 110 -11.13 -2.10 -7.30
C LEU A 110 -10.06 -2.93 -6.58
N ILE A 111 -10.19 -3.20 -5.29
CA ILE A 111 -9.29 -4.07 -4.53
C ILE A 111 -9.56 -5.54 -4.86
N THR A 112 -10.82 -5.96 -5.01
CA THR A 112 -11.18 -7.39 -5.16
C THR A 112 -11.36 -7.86 -6.59
N ASP A 113 -11.79 -7.00 -7.51
CA ASP A 113 -12.12 -7.37 -8.88
C ASP A 113 -10.85 -7.60 -9.71
N LYS A 114 -10.79 -8.75 -10.38
CA LYS A 114 -9.67 -9.13 -11.25
C LYS A 114 -9.76 -8.54 -12.65
N VAL A 115 -10.94 -8.05 -13.03
CA VAL A 115 -11.20 -7.45 -14.33
C VAL A 115 -11.89 -6.12 -14.10
N GLY A 116 -11.38 -5.07 -14.74
CA GLY A 116 -11.94 -3.72 -14.67
C GLY A 116 -12.16 -3.14 -16.06
N VAL A 117 -13.05 -2.16 -16.16
CA VAL A 117 -13.21 -1.35 -17.37
C VAL A 117 -12.35 -0.10 -17.22
N VAL A 118 -11.46 0.10 -18.18
CA VAL A 118 -10.61 1.28 -18.27
C VAL A 118 -11.12 2.20 -19.37
N GLU A 119 -11.38 3.46 -19.02
CA GLU A 119 -11.73 4.52 -19.99
C GLU A 119 -10.60 5.57 -20.05
N ARG A 120 -10.05 5.77 -21.25
CA ARG A 120 -9.11 6.84 -21.55
C ARG A 120 -9.86 8.00 -22.18
N LYS A 121 -9.50 9.25 -21.84
CA LYS A 121 -10.12 10.43 -22.47
C LYS A 121 -10.00 10.34 -24.00
N TYR A 122 -11.13 10.57 -24.68
CA TYR A 122 -11.25 10.52 -26.15
C TYR A 122 -10.93 9.16 -26.78
N LYS A 123 -11.05 8.05 -26.03
CA LYS A 123 -10.90 6.68 -26.54
C LYS A 123 -12.00 5.77 -26.00
N ASP A 124 -12.24 4.69 -26.71
CA ASP A 124 -13.22 3.68 -26.30
C ASP A 124 -12.81 2.99 -24.99
N GLN A 125 -13.82 2.59 -24.23
CA GLN A 125 -13.66 1.77 -23.04
C GLN A 125 -13.06 0.41 -23.40
N ARG A 126 -12.17 -0.10 -22.56
CA ARG A 126 -11.52 -1.40 -22.74
C ARG A 126 -11.64 -2.21 -21.47
N VAL A 127 -11.84 -3.51 -21.63
CA VAL A 127 -11.79 -4.46 -20.52
C VAL A 127 -10.33 -4.84 -20.31
N CYS A 128 -9.83 -4.62 -19.09
CA CYS A 128 -8.44 -4.89 -18.73
C CYS A 128 -8.39 -5.73 -17.45
N GLU A 129 -7.35 -6.56 -17.34
CA GLU A 129 -7.06 -7.26 -16.09
C GLU A 129 -6.52 -6.27 -15.04
N ASN A 130 -7.02 -6.38 -13.82
CA ASN A 130 -6.63 -5.56 -12.70
C ASN A 130 -5.77 -6.38 -11.72
N VAL A 131 -4.47 -6.14 -11.78
CA VAL A 131 -3.46 -6.72 -10.88
C VAL A 131 -2.94 -5.70 -9.86
N ALA A 132 -3.58 -4.54 -9.76
CA ALA A 132 -3.15 -3.46 -8.88
C ALA A 132 -3.42 -3.79 -7.41
N ASN A 133 -2.42 -3.55 -6.58
CA ASN A 133 -2.48 -3.63 -5.12
C ASN A 133 -2.36 -2.21 -4.56
N PHE A 134 -3.01 -1.96 -3.42
CA PHE A 134 -3.17 -0.60 -2.91
C PHE A 134 -2.51 -0.45 -1.54
N ILE A 135 -1.76 0.64 -1.38
CA ILE A 135 -1.27 1.14 -0.09
C ILE A 135 -1.86 2.52 0.10
N MET A 136 -2.51 2.76 1.23
CA MET A 136 -3.10 4.05 1.59
C MET A 136 -2.31 4.62 2.76
N VAL A 137 -1.86 5.86 2.63
CA VAL A 137 -1.11 6.55 3.67
C VAL A 137 -1.89 7.76 4.17
N SER A 138 -2.08 7.85 5.48
CA SER A 138 -2.82 8.94 6.13
C SER A 138 -2.11 9.43 7.38
N ASN A 139 -2.34 10.70 7.75
CA ASN A 139 -1.68 11.34 8.88
C ASN A 139 -2.41 11.14 10.22
N ASN A 140 -3.72 11.39 10.26
CA ASN A 140 -4.44 11.54 11.53
C ASN A 140 -5.58 10.53 11.74
N ALA A 141 -6.16 9.98 10.67
CA ALA A 141 -7.29 9.05 10.79
C ALA A 141 -7.37 8.10 9.58
N VAL A 142 -8.11 7.00 9.74
CA VAL A 142 -8.46 6.15 8.59
C VAL A 142 -9.30 6.99 7.63
N PRO A 143 -8.92 7.04 6.33
CA PRO A 143 -9.60 7.90 5.36
C PRO A 143 -10.98 7.39 4.93
N MET A 144 -11.46 6.28 5.50
CA MET A 144 -12.70 5.63 5.13
C MET A 144 -13.36 4.91 6.31
N LYS A 145 -14.68 4.73 6.24
CA LYS A 145 -15.41 3.92 7.21
C LYS A 145 -15.11 2.44 6.95
N LEU A 146 -14.49 1.78 7.92
CA LEU A 146 -14.23 0.34 7.90
C LEU A 146 -15.36 -0.39 8.63
N GLU A 147 -15.78 -1.51 8.07
CA GLU A 147 -16.71 -2.41 8.76
C GLU A 147 -15.92 -3.42 9.58
N SER A 148 -16.45 -3.80 10.75
CA SER A 148 -15.78 -4.75 11.65
C SER A 148 -15.56 -6.13 11.00
N SER A 149 -16.32 -6.48 9.97
CA SER A 149 -16.19 -7.70 9.17
C SER A 149 -15.28 -7.58 7.94
N ASP A 150 -14.73 -6.40 7.65
CA ASP A 150 -13.97 -6.18 6.42
C ASP A 150 -12.64 -6.94 6.45
N ARG A 151 -12.40 -7.79 5.46
CA ARG A 151 -11.18 -8.60 5.34
C ARG A 151 -10.26 -8.11 4.23
N ARG A 152 -10.47 -6.86 3.78
CA ARG A 152 -9.72 -6.24 2.69
C ARG A 152 -8.70 -5.21 3.17
N TYR A 153 -8.83 -4.69 4.40
CA TYR A 153 -7.98 -3.60 4.89
C TYR A 153 -7.14 -4.03 6.08
N VAL A 154 -5.83 -3.89 5.94
CA VAL A 154 -4.85 -4.11 7.00
C VAL A 154 -4.45 -2.74 7.52
N VAL A 155 -4.83 -2.41 8.75
CA VAL A 155 -4.57 -1.10 9.34
C VAL A 155 -3.36 -1.19 10.25
N VAL A 156 -2.38 -0.31 10.02
CA VAL A 156 -1.13 -0.24 10.76
C VAL A 156 -0.87 1.20 11.19
N ARG A 157 -0.53 1.39 12.46
CA ARG A 157 -0.10 2.70 12.98
C ARG A 157 1.42 2.73 13.11
N THR A 158 2.04 3.73 12.50
CA THR A 158 3.49 3.90 12.57
C THR A 158 3.90 4.47 13.92
N SER A 159 5.06 4.05 14.42
CA SER A 159 5.70 4.62 15.59
C SER A 159 6.15 6.07 15.35
N GLU A 160 6.11 6.87 16.41
CA GLU A 160 6.57 8.27 16.42
C GLU A 160 8.02 8.41 16.92
N ALA A 161 8.72 7.29 17.17
CA ALA A 161 10.00 7.26 17.89
C ALA A 161 11.13 8.09 17.26
N HIS A 162 11.20 8.17 15.93
CA HIS A 162 12.26 8.88 15.19
C HIS A 162 11.75 10.08 14.38
N ILE A 163 10.65 10.71 14.80
CA ILE A 163 10.16 11.93 14.13
C ILE A 163 11.23 13.04 14.26
N GLN A 164 11.61 13.64 13.12
CA GLN A 164 12.66 14.68 13.02
C GLN A 164 14.07 14.24 13.41
N ASP A 165 14.33 12.94 13.49
CA ASP A 165 15.67 12.40 13.72
C ASP A 165 16.47 12.41 12.41
N THR A 166 17.11 13.53 12.11
CA THR A 166 17.88 13.72 10.87
C THR A 166 19.06 12.76 10.77
N GLU A 167 19.75 12.47 11.88
CA GLU A 167 20.90 11.55 11.86
C GLU A 167 20.47 10.12 11.51
N TYR A 168 19.34 9.67 12.07
CA TYR A 168 18.77 8.37 11.72
C TYR A 168 18.36 8.28 10.25
N PHE A 169 17.68 9.31 9.73
CA PHE A 169 17.24 9.32 8.33
C PHE A 169 18.40 9.48 7.33
N ASP A 170 19.44 10.24 7.68
CA ASP A 170 20.64 10.39 6.86
C ASP A 170 21.38 9.05 6.76
N ALA A 171 21.58 8.36 7.89
CA ALA A 171 22.18 7.02 7.92
C ALA A 171 21.37 6.01 7.11
N LEU A 172 20.03 6.06 7.19
CA LEU A 172 19.16 5.22 6.35
C LEU A 172 19.29 5.55 4.87
N SER A 173 19.34 6.84 4.52
CA SER A 173 19.46 7.29 3.13
C SER A 173 20.79 6.85 2.51
N GLU A 174 21.89 6.90 3.27
CA GLU A 174 23.19 6.41 2.84
C GLU A 174 23.18 4.90 2.54
N CYS A 175 22.35 4.13 3.25
CA CYS A 175 22.18 2.70 3.01
C CYS A 175 21.36 2.38 1.74
N LEU A 176 20.64 3.34 1.15
CA LEU A 176 19.78 3.14 -0.04
C LEU A 176 20.59 3.09 -1.35
N THR A 177 21.59 2.21 -1.42
CA THR A 177 22.41 1.97 -2.61
C THR A 177 21.75 0.98 -3.58
N SER A 178 22.23 0.91 -4.83
CA SER A 178 21.74 -0.09 -5.80
C SER A 178 21.86 -1.53 -5.29
N ASP A 179 22.93 -1.83 -4.55
CA ASP A 179 23.14 -3.16 -3.95
C ASP A 179 22.11 -3.46 -2.87
N PHE A 180 21.68 -2.46 -2.10
CA PHE A 180 20.59 -2.62 -1.15
C PHE A 180 19.29 -3.04 -1.86
N TYR A 181 18.93 -2.38 -2.98
CA TYR A 181 17.74 -2.77 -3.75
C TYR A 181 17.86 -4.20 -4.31
N ASN A 182 19.04 -4.60 -4.79
CA ASN A 182 19.28 -5.96 -5.28
C ASN A 182 19.15 -7.02 -4.18
N HIS A 183 19.71 -6.76 -3.00
CA HIS A 183 19.57 -7.64 -1.84
C HIS A 183 18.12 -7.70 -1.36
N LEU A 184 17.43 -6.56 -1.31
CA LEU A 184 16.02 -6.48 -0.91
C LEU A 184 15.13 -7.24 -1.88
N PHE A 185 15.37 -7.11 -3.19
CA PHE A 185 14.67 -7.88 -4.22
C PHE A 185 14.94 -9.39 -4.07
N SER A 186 16.20 -9.79 -3.90
CA SER A 186 16.57 -11.18 -3.70
C SER A 186 15.93 -11.78 -2.44
N TYR A 187 15.88 -11.00 -1.35
CA TYR A 187 15.18 -11.38 -0.12
C TYR A 187 13.70 -11.65 -0.38
N PHE A 188 12.99 -10.74 -1.06
CA PHE A 188 11.58 -10.95 -1.38
C PHE A 188 11.33 -12.11 -2.34
N MET A 189 12.24 -12.37 -3.28
CA MET A 189 12.14 -13.51 -4.20
C MET A 189 12.44 -14.86 -3.56
N THR A 190 13.19 -14.89 -2.45
CA THR A 190 13.55 -16.12 -1.71
C THR A 190 12.67 -16.40 -0.50
N LEU A 191 11.84 -15.42 -0.11
CA LEU A 191 10.91 -15.55 1.00
C LEU A 191 9.86 -16.65 0.71
N ASP A 192 9.72 -17.61 1.62
CA ASP A 192 8.71 -18.66 1.48
C ASP A 192 7.31 -18.11 1.78
N ILE A 193 6.51 -17.97 0.73
CA ILE A 193 5.12 -17.52 0.77
C ILE A 193 4.13 -18.65 0.48
N SER A 194 4.56 -19.91 0.48
CA SER A 194 3.71 -21.05 0.09
C SER A 194 2.45 -21.21 0.93
N LYS A 195 2.50 -20.79 2.21
CA LYS A 195 1.38 -20.82 3.15
C LYS A 195 0.74 -19.45 3.36
N PHE A 196 1.24 -18.42 2.68
CA PHE A 196 0.76 -17.06 2.88
C PHE A 196 -0.63 -16.91 2.24
N ASN A 197 -1.58 -16.44 3.05
CA ASN A 197 -2.91 -16.10 2.57
C ASN A 197 -3.13 -14.60 2.76
N PRO A 198 -3.13 -13.82 1.67
CA PRO A 198 -3.37 -12.38 1.73
C PRO A 198 -4.70 -12.00 2.39
N ARG A 199 -5.70 -12.89 2.43
CA ARG A 199 -7.00 -12.61 3.06
C ARG A 199 -6.99 -12.86 4.58
N GLN A 200 -5.93 -13.45 5.14
CA GLN A 200 -5.76 -13.65 6.57
C GLN A 200 -5.06 -12.44 7.19
N ILE A 201 -5.84 -11.40 7.46
CA ILE A 201 -5.34 -10.16 8.03
C ILE A 201 -5.02 -10.35 9.53
N PRO A 202 -3.82 -9.95 9.99
CA PRO A 202 -3.51 -9.96 11.42
C PRO A 202 -4.42 -9.00 12.19
N HIS A 203 -4.90 -9.42 13.36
CA HIS A 203 -5.68 -8.56 14.24
C HIS A 203 -4.80 -7.42 14.77
N THR A 204 -5.19 -6.18 14.50
CA THR A 204 -4.56 -4.97 15.02
C THR A 204 -5.53 -4.23 15.95
N GLU A 205 -5.03 -3.65 17.05
CA GLU A 205 -5.84 -2.95 18.05
C GLU A 205 -6.54 -1.70 17.46
N GLU A 206 -5.91 -1.11 16.45
CA GLU A 206 -6.41 0.02 15.67
C GLU A 206 -7.73 -0.30 14.96
N ARG A 207 -7.98 -1.57 14.64
CA ARG A 207 -9.24 -2.01 14.04
C ARG A 207 -10.39 -2.06 15.05
N GLN A 208 -10.12 -2.18 16.35
CA GLN A 208 -11.15 -2.20 17.40
C GLN A 208 -11.59 -0.79 17.82
N THR A 209 -10.75 0.22 17.55
CA THR A 209 -10.97 1.61 17.96
C THR A 209 -11.63 2.47 16.87
N LEU A 210 -11.96 1.87 15.72
CA LEU A 210 -12.66 2.47 14.57
C LEU A 210 -14.11 1.98 14.50
#